data_AF-A0A1I0CNQ6-F1
#
_entry.id   AF-A0A1I0CNQ6-F1
#
_cell.length_a   1.000
_cell.length_b   1.000
_cell.length_c   1.000
_cell.angle_alpha   90.00
_cell.angle_beta   90.00
_cell.angle_gamma   90.00
#
_symmetry.space_group_name_H-M   'P 1'
#
loop_
_entity.id
_entity.type
_entity.pdbx_description
1 polymer ?
#
loop_
_entity_poly.entity_id
_entity_poly.type
_entity_poly.pdbx_seq_one_letter_code
_entity_poly.pdbx_strand_id
1 'polypeptide(L)' 'MDRGFFKNVEKSTGVKQDDIMKLVKSVQNADLSDEKTVRKLINRVSKMAKKPVSKQTEDRLVQSIINKQIPSMNDIKKKF' A
#
# COMPACT_ATOMS: atom_id res chain seq x y z
N MET A 1 17.47 3.65 2.04
CA MET A 1 16.16 4.10 2.58
C MET A 1 16.40 5.35 3.41
N ASP A 2 15.97 6.50 2.89
CA ASP A 2 16.28 7.82 3.43
C ASP A 2 15.59 8.09 4.77
N ARG A 3 16.37 8.38 5.81
CA ARG A 3 15.90 8.82 7.14
C ARG A 3 14.93 10.02 7.07
N GLY A 4 14.95 10.79 5.99
CA GLY A 4 14.04 11.91 5.75
C GLY A 4 12.58 11.49 5.56
N PHE A 5 12.31 10.39 4.87
CA PHE A 5 10.94 9.91 4.64
C PHE A 5 10.24 9.58 5.96
N PHE A 6 10.88 8.76 6.79
CA PHE A 6 10.34 8.35 8.08
C PHE A 6 10.16 9.53 9.04
N LYS A 7 11.12 10.45 9.10
CA LYS A 7 10.98 11.69 9.91
C LYS A 7 9.79 12.54 9.48
N ASN A 8 9.53 12.68 8.18
CA ASN A 8 8.40 13.44 7.69
C ASN A 8 7.07 12.75 8.02
N VAL A 9 7.00 11.42 7.84
CA VAL A 9 5.82 10.63 8.23
C VAL A 9 5.57 10.75 9.73
N GLU A 10 6.59 10.60 10.58
CA GLU A 10 6.49 10.75 12.03
C GLU A 10 6.01 12.15 12.42
N LYS A 11 6.57 13.21 11.84
CA LYS A 11 6.11 14.58 12.09
C LYS A 11 4.67 14.84 11.66
N SER A 12 4.25 14.29 10.52
CA SER A 12 2.91 14.54 9.96
C SER A 12 1.82 13.65 10.55
N THR A 13 2.16 12.46 11.03
CA THR A 13 1.18 11.42 11.42
C THR A 13 1.36 10.91 12.85
N GLY A 14 2.50 11.21 13.49
CA GLY A 14 2.87 10.69 14.80
C GLY A 14 3.31 9.23 14.80
N VAL A 15 3.40 8.59 13.63
CA VAL A 15 3.78 7.17 13.51
C VAL A 15 5.29 7.03 13.56
N LYS A 16 5.78 6.19 14.48
CA LYS A 16 7.21 5.91 14.63
C LYS A 16 7.69 4.97 13.53
N GLN A 17 8.96 5.11 13.15
CA GLN A 17 9.60 4.21 12.20
C GLN A 17 9.46 2.73 12.60
N ASP A 18 9.56 2.42 13.90
CA ASP A 18 9.46 1.04 14.41
C ASP A 18 8.10 0.41 14.12
N ASP A 19 7.01 1.17 14.27
CA ASP A 19 5.65 0.72 13.97
C ASP A 19 5.46 0.47 12.48
N ILE A 20 6.00 1.35 11.63
CA ILE A 20 6.02 1.16 10.17
C ILE A 20 6.80 -0.10 9.81
N MET A 21 7.95 -0.34 10.45
CA MET A 21 8.79 -1.49 10.17
C MET A 21 8.16 -2.81 10.61
N LYS A 22 7.46 -2.82 11.75
CA LYS A 22 6.65 -3.96 12.20
C LYS A 22 5.52 -4.26 11.23
N LEU A 23 4.85 -3.23 10.73
CA LEU A 23 3.85 -3.39 9.68
C LEU A 23 4.48 -3.98 8.42
N VAL A 24 5.55 -3.40 7.87
CA VAL A 24 6.22 -3.91 6.67
C VAL A 24 6.61 -5.39 6.83
N LYS A 25 7.16 -5.80 7.98
CA LYS A 25 7.49 -7.21 8.26
C LYS A 25 6.27 -8.13 8.29
N SER A 26 5.17 -7.67 8.92
CA SER A 26 3.90 -8.41 8.95
C SER A 26 3.27 -8.56 7.55
N VAL A 27 3.67 -7.70 6.62
CA VAL A 27 3.04 -7.54 5.31
C VAL A 27 3.87 -8.11 4.18
N GLN A 28 5.20 -8.13 4.32
CA GLN A 28 6.09 -8.89 3.45
C GLN A 28 5.75 -10.38 3.42
N ASN A 29 5.18 -10.91 4.51
CA ASN A 29 4.67 -12.28 4.59
C ASN A 29 3.19 -12.38 4.18
N ALA A 30 2.51 -11.26 3.96
CA ALA A 30 1.12 -11.23 3.53
C ALA A 30 1.03 -11.15 2.01
N ASP A 31 0.01 -11.79 1.45
CA ASP A 31 -0.25 -11.76 0.02
C ASP A 31 -0.75 -10.37 -0.41
N LEU A 32 0.15 -9.54 -0.93
CA LEU A 32 -0.14 -8.21 -1.46
C LEU A 32 -0.76 -8.25 -2.87
N SER A 33 -1.05 -9.44 -3.40
CA SER A 33 -1.73 -9.62 -4.69
C SER A 33 -3.25 -9.68 -4.53
N ASP A 34 -3.76 -10.00 -3.34
CA ASP A 34 -5.20 -10.02 -3.07
C ASP A 34 -5.75 -8.65 -2.66
N GLU A 35 -6.83 -8.22 -3.35
CA GLU A 35 -7.51 -6.95 -3.10
C GLU A 35 -7.92 -6.76 -1.65
N LYS A 36 -8.48 -7.80 -1.04
CA LYS A 36 -9.00 -7.70 0.33
C LYS A 36 -7.84 -7.56 1.31
N THR A 37 -6.72 -8.22 1.06
CA THR A 37 -5.51 -8.09 1.89
C THR A 37 -4.92 -6.69 1.79
N VAL A 38 -4.77 -6.16 0.57
CA VAL A 38 -4.27 -4.80 0.34
C VAL A 38 -5.19 -3.75 0.96
N ARG A 39 -6.52 -3.91 0.81
CA ARG A 39 -7.51 -3.00 1.38
C ARG A 39 -7.47 -2.98 2.91
N LYS A 40 -7.41 -4.17 3.54
CA LYS A 40 -7.23 -4.30 4.99
C LYS A 40 -5.93 -3.65 5.46
N LEU A 41 -4.87 -3.75 4.66
CA LEU A 41 -3.60 -3.10 4.92
C LEU A 41 -3.72 -1.59 4.99
N ILE A 42 -4.24 -0.99 3.93
CA ILE A 42 -4.36 0.46 3.78
C ILE A 42 -5.19 1.04 4.92
N ASN A 43 -6.29 0.37 5.28
CA ASN A 43 -7.13 0.77 6.41
C ASN A 43 -6.37 0.72 7.75
N ARG A 44 -5.55 -0.34 7.96
CA ARG A 44 -4.75 -0.49 9.19
C ARG A 44 -3.67 0.59 9.29
N VAL A 45 -3.00 0.90 8.19
CA VAL A 45 -2.01 1.98 8.09
C VAL A 45 -2.66 3.35 8.28
N SER A 46 -3.81 3.60 7.64
CA SER A 46 -4.58 4.84 7.76
C SER A 46 -4.98 5.14 9.21
N LYS A 47 -5.48 4.12 9.92
CA LYS A 47 -5.81 4.23 11.36
C LYS A 47 -4.59 4.50 12.21
N MET A 48 -3.46 3.82 11.94
CA MET A 48 -2.21 4.07 12.66
C MET A 48 -1.68 5.48 12.42
N ALA A 49 -1.74 5.95 11.17
CA ALA A 49 -1.31 7.27 10.75
C ALA A 49 -2.29 8.40 11.08
N LYS A 50 -3.43 8.08 11.71
CA LYS A 50 -4.55 9.01 11.95
C LYS A 50 -4.93 9.82 10.70
N LYS A 51 -4.72 9.25 9.51
CA LYS A 51 -4.92 9.95 8.24
C LYS A 51 -6.09 9.29 7.51
N PRO A 52 -7.29 9.90 7.50
CA PRO A 52 -8.45 9.28 6.89
C PRO A 52 -8.20 9.07 5.39
N VAL A 53 -8.46 7.86 4.93
CA VAL A 53 -8.48 7.53 3.50
C VAL A 53 -9.94 7.45 3.05
N SER A 54 -10.31 8.27 2.07
CA SER A 54 -11.62 8.17 1.43
C SER A 54 -11.68 6.89 0.59
N LYS A 55 -12.88 6.34 0.38
CA LYS A 55 -13.09 5.13 -0.45
C LYS A 55 -12.40 5.22 -1.81
N GLN A 56 -12.48 6.36 -2.48
CA GLN A 56 -11.81 6.61 -3.76
C GLN A 56 -10.27 6.51 -3.67
N THR A 57 -9.68 7.02 -2.58
CA THR A 57 -8.24 6.95 -2.35
C THR A 57 -7.81 5.52 -2.03
N GLU A 58 -8.59 4.83 -1.20
CA GLU A 58 -8.37 3.41 -0.91
C GLU A 58 -8.41 2.57 -2.19
N ASP A 59 -9.46 2.69 -3.01
CA ASP A 59 -9.59 1.99 -4.29
C ASP A 59 -8.41 2.28 -5.23
N ARG A 60 -7.96 3.54 -5.31
CA ARG A 60 -6.78 3.90 -6.13
C ARG A 60 -5.49 3.26 -5.62
N LEU A 61 -5.28 3.21 -4.31
CA LEU A 61 -4.10 2.58 -3.71
C LEU A 61 -4.13 1.06 -3.93
N VAL A 62 -5.29 0.45 -3.70
CA VAL A 62 -5.58 -0.97 -3.93
C VAL A 62 -5.30 -1.34 -5.39
N GLN A 63 -5.88 -0.61 -6.33
CA GLN A 63 -5.62 -0.77 -7.77
C GLN A 63 -4.13 -0.56 -8.10
N SER A 64 -3.45 0.45 -7.55
CA SER A 64 -2.04 0.68 -7.86
C SER A 64 -1.12 -0.45 -7.38
N ILE A 65 -1.50 -1.15 -6.32
CA ILE A 65 -0.73 -2.26 -5.74
C ILE A 65 -0.99 -3.58 -6.47
N ILE A 66 -2.27 -3.90 -6.73
CA ILE A 66 -2.68 -5.15 -7.39
C ILE A 66 -2.43 -5.08 -8.89
N ASN A 67 -2.85 -3.97 -9.50
CA ASN A 67 -2.87 -3.74 -10.93
C ASN A 67 -1.49 -3.26 -11.37
N LYS A 68 -0.44 -3.98 -10.95
CA LYS A 68 0.94 -3.87 -11.42
C LYS A 68 0.93 -4.09 -12.95
N GLN A 69 0.50 -3.05 -13.68
CA GLN A 69 0.22 -3.06 -15.11
C GLN A 69 1.53 -3.26 -15.87
N ILE A 70 1.96 -4.52 -15.98
CA ILE A 70 2.52 -4.99 -17.24
C ILE A 70 1.34 -5.69 -17.90
N PRO A 71 0.59 -5.05 -18.81
CA PRO A 71 -0.31 -5.79 -19.67
C PRO A 71 0.52 -6.92 -20.29
N SER A 72 0.15 -8.17 -20.00
CA SER A 72 0.86 -9.32 -20.52
C SER A 72 0.75 -9.29 -22.05
N MET A 73 1.87 -9.57 -22.73
CA MET A 73 1.94 -9.66 -24.20
C MET A 73 0.85 -10.57 -24.81
N ASN A 74 0.27 -11.47 -24.00
CA ASN A 74 -0.83 -12.35 -24.37
C ASN A 74 -2.15 -11.62 -24.71
N ASP A 75 -2.43 -10.47 -24.11
CA ASP A 75 -3.64 -9.69 -24.45
C ASP A 75 -3.50 -9.00 -25.81
N ILE A 76 -2.27 -8.72 -26.24
CA ILE A 76 -1.95 -8.16 -27.56
C ILE A 76 -2.17 -9.22 -28.64
N LYS A 77 -1.74 -10.47 -28.42
CA LYS A 77 -1.90 -11.57 -29.39
C LYS A 77 -3.35 -11.98 -29.68
N LYS A 78 -4.30 -11.65 -28.81
CA LYS A 78 -5.71 -12.01 -29.05
C LYS A 78 -6.45 -10.98 -29.91
N LYS A 79 -5.83 -9.83 -30.18
CA LYS A 79 -6.43 -8.70 -30.91
C LYS A 79 -5.74 -8.42 -32.26
N PHE A 80 -4.73 -9.21 -32.62
CA PHE A 80 -4.05 -9.22 -33.92
C PHE A 80 -4.06 -10.64 -34.49
#